data_AF-X0X2J7-F1
#
_entry.id   AF-X0X2J7-F1
#
_cell.length_a   1.000
_cell.length_b   1.000
_cell.length_c   1.000
_cell.angle_alpha   90.00
_cell.angle_beta   90.00
_cell.angle_gamma   90.00
#
_symmetry.space_group_name_H-M   'P 1'
#
loop_
_entity.id
_entity.type
_entity.pdbx_description
1 polymer ?
#
loop_
_entity_poly.entity_id
_entity_poly.type
_entity_poly.pdbx_seq_one_letter_code
_entity_poly.pdbx_strand_id
1 'polypeptide(L)'
;LSRFGGLAVAITSFDPQRGPDGLLVLNASECQLMRGFMETLAQFAPPGEPIEGCPTLLFPKGVTAAMGQRVLIVGKPAELVEQAVARLKGKAHDGLDTNESFQALAGQRDQTTLFGFVDAQQALKIARKQLPRHARRQLTTMQALLDLNHLRGGSVAFGVMDDALGFELGVSFDQEHNNLIYNLIRTPPLTGKSFAAVPKGAAAVVAFGMNPTGSEQEVMERAEARANALRPITGMDIGREIFSNIEEIC
;
A
#
# COMPACT_ATOMS: atom_id res chain seq x y z
N LEU A 1 -18.05 -11.54 24.10
CA LEU A 1 -18.19 -11.31 22.64
C LEU A 1 -16.90 -11.75 21.97
N SER A 2 -16.91 -12.91 21.30
CA SER A 2 -15.77 -13.43 20.53
C SER A 2 -15.44 -12.47 19.38
N ARG A 3 -14.17 -12.08 19.23
CA ARG A 3 -13.73 -11.09 18.24
C ARG A 3 -13.62 -11.70 16.85
N PHE A 4 -13.99 -10.91 15.84
CA PHE A 4 -13.75 -11.23 14.43
C PHE A 4 -12.24 -11.20 14.15
N GLY A 5 -11.73 -12.22 13.46
CA GLY A 5 -10.29 -12.40 13.25
C GLY A 5 -9.68 -11.55 12.15
N GLY A 6 -10.51 -11.02 11.24
CA GLY A 6 -10.08 -10.14 10.16
C GLY A 6 -10.60 -10.56 8.79
N LEU A 7 -10.54 -9.61 7.87
CA LEU A 7 -10.87 -9.76 6.46
C LEU A 7 -9.66 -9.25 5.66
N ALA A 8 -9.22 -10.04 4.69
CA ALA A 8 -8.26 -9.59 3.69
C ALA A 8 -8.87 -9.72 2.30
N VAL A 9 -8.62 -8.74 1.44
CA VAL A 9 -9.04 -8.76 0.03
C VAL A 9 -7.82 -8.44 -0.82
N ALA A 10 -7.57 -9.27 -1.82
CA ALA A 10 -6.51 -9.09 -2.81
C ALA A 10 -7.13 -9.09 -4.21
N ILE A 11 -6.81 -8.07 -5.00
CA ILE A 11 -7.19 -8.00 -6.41
C ILE A 11 -5.92 -8.26 -7.23
N THR A 12 -5.92 -9.32 -8.02
CA THR A 12 -4.75 -9.77 -8.78
C THR A 12 -4.86 -9.43 -10.26
N SER A 13 -6.08 -9.23 -10.75
CA SER A 13 -6.39 -8.94 -12.14
C SER A 13 -7.73 -8.21 -12.23
N PHE A 14 -7.97 -7.53 -13.36
CA PHE A 14 -9.27 -6.92 -13.65
C PHE A 14 -9.65 -7.20 -15.10
N ASP A 15 -10.90 -7.55 -15.36
CA ASP A 15 -11.46 -7.63 -16.71
C ASP A 15 -12.77 -6.83 -16.73
N PRO A 16 -12.93 -5.81 -17.59
CA PRO A 16 -14.17 -5.02 -17.66
C PRO A 16 -15.43 -5.84 -17.91
N GLN A 17 -15.31 -6.99 -18.59
CA GLN A 17 -16.45 -7.85 -18.92
C GLN A 17 -16.72 -8.91 -17.85
N ARG A 18 -15.68 -9.38 -17.15
CA ARG A 18 -15.77 -10.49 -16.17
C ARG A 18 -15.62 -10.07 -14.71
N GLY A 19 -15.30 -8.80 -14.46
CA GLY A 19 -15.00 -8.25 -13.13
C GLY A 19 -13.59 -8.60 -12.63
N PRO A 20 -13.21 -8.13 -11.43
CA PRO A 20 -11.88 -8.36 -10.85
C PRO A 20 -11.65 -9.84 -10.56
N ASP A 21 -10.44 -10.32 -10.83
CA ASP A 21 -9.95 -11.58 -10.25
C ASP A 21 -9.21 -11.27 -8.97
N GLY A 22 -9.27 -12.21 -8.03
CA GLY A 22 -8.77 -11.96 -6.71
C GLY A 22 -9.19 -12.98 -5.69
N LEU A 23 -8.84 -12.67 -4.46
CA LEU A 23 -9.06 -13.49 -3.28
C LEU A 23 -9.65 -12.63 -2.16
N LEU A 24 -10.56 -13.22 -1.43
CA LEU A 24 -11.12 -12.73 -0.19
C LEU A 24 -10.89 -13.79 0.87
N VAL A 25 -10.19 -13.43 1.93
CA VAL A 25 -9.86 -14.31 3.05
C VAL A 25 -10.56 -13.78 4.29
N LEU A 26 -11.45 -14.60 4.84
CA LEU A 26 -12.17 -14.33 6.07
C LEU A 26 -11.55 -15.17 7.18
N ASN A 27 -10.99 -14.55 8.21
CA ASN A 27 -10.54 -15.23 9.41
C ASN A 27 -11.65 -15.15 10.47
N ALA A 28 -12.36 -16.26 10.64
CA ALA A 28 -13.42 -16.39 11.63
C ALA A 28 -12.90 -16.40 13.08
N SER A 29 -11.61 -16.70 13.30
CA SER A 29 -10.98 -16.82 14.61
C SER A 29 -11.81 -17.66 15.60
N GLU A 30 -12.45 -17.05 16.61
CA GLU A 30 -13.31 -17.72 17.61
C GLU A 30 -14.80 -17.33 17.46
N CYS A 31 -15.15 -16.63 16.39
CA CYS A 31 -16.51 -16.16 16.16
C CYS A 31 -17.44 -17.31 15.78
N GLN A 32 -18.25 -17.77 16.74
CA GLN A 32 -19.21 -18.86 16.53
C GLN A 32 -20.26 -18.51 15.45
N LEU A 33 -20.67 -17.25 15.35
CA LEU A 33 -21.60 -16.79 14.32
C LEU A 33 -21.02 -16.98 12.91
N MET A 34 -19.74 -16.69 12.74
CA MET A 34 -19.06 -16.88 11.45
C MET A 34 -18.91 -18.37 11.13
N ARG A 35 -18.68 -19.21 12.13
CA ARG A 35 -18.67 -20.67 11.95
C ARG A 35 -20.02 -21.20 11.49
N GLY A 36 -21.11 -20.79 12.15
CA GLY A 36 -22.47 -21.15 11.74
C GLY A 36 -22.82 -20.65 10.33
N PHE A 37 -22.34 -19.46 9.96
CA PHE A 37 -22.48 -18.94 8.60
C PHE A 37 -21.74 -19.81 7.57
N MET A 38 -20.50 -20.21 7.83
CA MET A 38 -19.74 -21.11 6.95
C MET A 38 -20.41 -22.48 6.80
N GLU A 39 -20.89 -23.06 7.91
CA GLU A 39 -21.63 -24.33 7.90
C GLU A 39 -22.94 -24.22 7.11
N THR A 40 -23.64 -23.08 7.21
CA THR A 40 -24.84 -22.80 6.43
C THR A 40 -24.51 -22.68 4.94
N LEU A 41 -23.46 -21.94 4.57
CA LEU A 41 -23.03 -21.81 3.17
C LEU A 41 -22.74 -23.16 2.52
N ALA A 42 -22.12 -24.08 3.27
CA ALA A 42 -21.82 -25.43 2.79
C ALA A 42 -23.05 -26.27 2.46
N GLN A 43 -24.23 -25.94 2.99
CA GLN A 43 -25.47 -26.64 2.68
C GLN A 43 -26.15 -26.13 1.39
N PHE A 44 -25.90 -24.88 1.01
CA PHE A 44 -26.58 -24.24 -0.13
C PHE A 44 -25.73 -24.17 -1.40
N ALA A 45 -24.41 -24.27 -1.29
CA ALA A 45 -23.52 -24.22 -2.45
C ALA A 45 -23.16 -25.63 -2.95
N PRO A 46 -23.14 -25.87 -4.28
CA PRO A 46 -22.64 -27.11 -4.84
C PRO A 46 -21.21 -27.42 -4.38
N PRO A 47 -20.93 -28.65 -3.92
CA PRO A 47 -19.58 -29.05 -3.58
C PRO A 47 -18.70 -29.13 -4.83
N GLY A 48 -17.47 -28.67 -4.72
CA GLY A 48 -16.41 -28.81 -5.72
C GLY A 48 -15.37 -29.85 -5.32
N GLU A 49 -14.34 -30.01 -6.15
CA GLU A 49 -13.20 -30.87 -5.81
C GLU A 49 -12.46 -30.34 -4.57
N PRO A 50 -12.17 -31.19 -3.56
CA PRO A 50 -11.47 -30.76 -2.36
C PRO A 50 -10.07 -30.23 -2.68
N ILE A 51 -9.77 -29.02 -2.22
CA ILE A 51 -8.46 -28.40 -2.41
C ILE A 51 -7.59 -28.74 -1.20
N GLU A 52 -6.56 -29.56 -1.39
CA GLU A 52 -5.63 -29.95 -0.32
C GLU A 52 -6.32 -30.58 0.91
N GLY A 53 -7.49 -31.20 0.73
CA GLY A 53 -8.32 -31.75 1.81
C GLY A 53 -9.21 -30.71 2.53
N CYS A 54 -9.27 -29.47 2.04
CA CYS A 54 -10.31 -28.52 2.44
C CYS A 54 -11.58 -28.77 1.62
N PRO A 55 -12.77 -28.79 2.25
CA PRO A 55 -14.04 -28.74 1.52
C PRO A 55 -14.10 -27.52 0.62
N THR A 56 -14.49 -27.74 -0.64
CA THR A 56 -14.57 -26.69 -1.66
C THR A 56 -16.03 -26.50 -2.05
N LEU A 57 -16.44 -25.25 -2.22
CA LEU A 57 -17.75 -24.85 -2.70
C LEU A 57 -17.61 -24.09 -4.00
N LEU A 58 -18.53 -24.33 -4.94
CA LEU A 58 -18.59 -23.66 -6.22
C LEU A 58 -19.74 -22.66 -6.24
N PHE A 59 -19.45 -21.46 -6.73
CA PHE A 59 -20.41 -20.38 -6.90
C PHE A 59 -20.49 -19.97 -8.37
N PRO A 60 -21.58 -19.27 -8.78
CA PRO A 60 -21.72 -18.78 -10.15
C PRO A 60 -20.52 -17.94 -10.60
N LYS A 61 -20.30 -17.89 -11.93
CA LYS A 61 -19.22 -17.11 -12.57
C LYS A 61 -17.80 -17.57 -12.20
N GLY A 62 -17.63 -18.86 -11.88
CA GLY A 62 -16.32 -19.46 -11.63
C GLY A 62 -15.70 -19.07 -10.28
N VAL A 63 -16.50 -18.59 -9.34
CA VAL A 63 -16.04 -18.28 -7.98
C VAL A 63 -15.93 -19.59 -7.20
N THR A 64 -14.76 -19.80 -6.59
CA THR A 64 -14.45 -20.99 -5.79
C THR A 64 -14.22 -20.57 -4.36
N ALA A 65 -14.69 -21.36 -3.40
CA ALA A 65 -14.40 -21.15 -2.00
C ALA A 65 -13.81 -22.41 -1.36
N ALA A 66 -12.69 -22.28 -0.66
CA ALA A 66 -12.11 -23.34 0.16
C ALA A 66 -12.35 -23.03 1.65
N MET A 67 -12.90 -24.01 2.36
CA MET A 67 -13.24 -23.91 3.77
C MET A 67 -12.19 -24.60 4.64
N GLY A 68 -11.57 -23.83 5.54
CA GLY A 68 -10.78 -24.33 6.66
C GLY A 68 -11.58 -24.31 7.96
N GLN A 69 -10.95 -24.70 9.07
CA GLN A 69 -11.59 -24.69 10.40
C GLN A 69 -11.87 -23.27 10.92
N ARG A 70 -11.04 -22.30 10.54
CA ARG A 70 -11.09 -20.91 11.04
C ARG A 70 -10.97 -19.87 9.93
N VAL A 71 -10.79 -20.32 8.69
CA VAL A 71 -10.52 -19.45 7.54
C VAL A 71 -11.41 -19.89 6.38
N LEU A 72 -12.07 -18.93 5.76
CA LEU A 72 -12.77 -19.11 4.48
C LEU A 72 -12.01 -18.32 3.42
N ILE A 73 -11.56 -19.00 2.37
CA ILE A 73 -10.87 -18.41 1.23
C ILE A 73 -11.82 -18.46 0.06
N VAL A 74 -12.19 -17.32 -0.50
CA VAL A 74 -13.08 -17.21 -1.67
C VAL A 74 -12.33 -16.47 -2.77
N GLY A 75 -12.41 -16.93 -4.01
CA GLY A 75 -11.75 -16.22 -5.10
C GLY A 75 -12.06 -16.74 -6.48
N LYS A 76 -11.48 -16.06 -7.46
CA LYS A 76 -11.42 -16.52 -8.84
C LYS A 76 -10.12 -16.02 -9.50
N PRO A 77 -9.49 -16.83 -10.39
CA PRO A 77 -9.92 -18.18 -10.76
C PRO A 77 -9.59 -19.22 -9.67
N ALA A 78 -10.04 -20.47 -9.83
CA ALA A 78 -9.93 -21.52 -8.81
C ALA A 78 -8.47 -21.78 -8.40
N GLU A 79 -7.53 -21.66 -9.34
CA GLU A 79 -6.10 -21.83 -9.13
C GLU A 79 -5.56 -20.81 -8.12
N LEU A 80 -6.12 -19.60 -8.03
CA LEU A 80 -5.72 -18.64 -7.00
C LEU A 80 -6.12 -19.12 -5.59
N VAL A 81 -7.29 -19.77 -5.46
CA VAL A 81 -7.76 -20.32 -4.20
C VAL A 81 -6.88 -21.51 -3.78
N GLU A 82 -6.51 -22.37 -4.73
CA GLU A 82 -5.57 -23.47 -4.52
C GLU A 82 -4.22 -22.99 -4.01
N GLN A 83 -3.63 -22.00 -4.68
CA GLN A 83 -2.37 -21.42 -4.25
C GLN A 83 -2.48 -20.76 -2.87
N ALA A 84 -3.60 -20.10 -2.56
CA ALA A 84 -3.82 -19.50 -1.25
C ALA A 84 -3.91 -20.57 -0.14
N VAL A 85 -4.61 -21.69 -0.39
CA VAL A 85 -4.67 -22.82 0.55
C VAL A 85 -3.29 -23.46 0.72
N ALA A 86 -2.52 -23.63 -0.36
CA ALA A 86 -1.16 -24.16 -0.31
C ALA A 86 -0.22 -23.28 0.52
N ARG A 87 -0.27 -21.95 0.34
CA ARG A 87 0.48 -20.99 1.16
C ARG A 87 0.06 -21.05 2.63
N LEU A 88 -1.24 -21.09 2.92
CA LEU A 88 -1.75 -21.19 4.30
C LEU A 88 -1.28 -22.47 5.02
N LYS A 89 -1.10 -23.57 4.28
CA LYS A 89 -0.58 -24.85 4.79
C LYS A 89 0.95 -24.94 4.81
N GLY A 90 1.66 -23.87 4.44
CA GLY A 90 3.13 -23.82 4.42
C GLY A 90 3.77 -24.64 3.29
N LYS A 91 3.02 -24.99 2.23
CA LYS A 91 3.52 -25.75 1.08
C LYS A 91 4.07 -24.88 -0.06
N ALA A 92 3.86 -23.56 0.02
CA ALA A 92 4.33 -22.58 -0.97
C ALA A 92 4.91 -21.36 -0.24
N HIS A 93 6.06 -20.87 -0.72
CA HIS A 93 6.84 -19.80 -0.08
C HIS A 93 6.74 -18.42 -0.78
N ASP A 94 6.01 -18.33 -1.90
CA ASP A 94 5.88 -17.10 -2.67
C ASP A 94 4.64 -16.31 -2.24
N GLY A 95 4.63 -15.85 -0.99
CA GLY A 95 3.58 -15.01 -0.41
C GLY A 95 3.94 -13.51 -0.41
N LEU A 96 2.99 -12.66 -0.02
CA LEU A 96 3.24 -11.22 0.09
C LEU A 96 4.24 -10.89 1.21
N ASP A 97 4.37 -11.78 2.18
CA ASP A 97 5.33 -11.75 3.27
C ASP A 97 6.79 -11.90 2.80
N THR A 98 7.06 -12.39 1.59
CA THR A 98 8.42 -12.40 1.03
C THR A 98 8.73 -11.18 0.17
N ASN A 99 7.77 -10.28 -0.04
CA ASN A 99 7.98 -9.03 -0.78
C ASN A 99 8.67 -7.99 0.13
N GLU A 100 9.90 -7.59 -0.21
CA GLU A 100 10.67 -6.59 0.55
C GLU A 100 9.92 -5.27 0.74
N SER A 101 9.18 -4.83 -0.27
CA SER A 101 8.43 -3.57 -0.25
C SER A 101 7.24 -3.66 0.69
N PHE A 102 6.60 -4.82 0.75
CA PHE A 102 5.57 -5.09 1.74
C PHE A 102 6.17 -5.12 3.14
N GLN A 103 7.28 -5.83 3.36
CA GLN A 103 7.95 -5.90 4.66
C GLN A 103 8.37 -4.52 5.19
N ALA A 104 8.87 -3.65 4.31
CA ALA A 104 9.21 -2.27 4.66
C ALA A 104 8.01 -1.44 5.15
N LEU A 105 6.79 -1.78 4.70
CA LEU A 105 5.55 -1.07 5.02
C LEU A 105 4.66 -1.83 6.02
N ALA A 106 4.98 -3.09 6.31
CA ALA A 106 4.17 -3.99 7.13
C ALA A 106 4.07 -3.51 8.59
N GLY A 107 5.07 -2.75 9.07
CA GLY A 107 5.04 -2.16 10.41
C GLY A 107 3.87 -1.20 10.65
N GLN A 108 3.29 -0.61 9.59
CA GLN A 108 2.10 0.26 9.70
C GLN A 108 0.81 -0.51 10.03
N ARG A 109 0.83 -1.84 9.88
CA ARG A 109 -0.35 -2.69 10.07
C ARG A 109 -0.75 -2.86 11.55
N ASP A 110 0.22 -2.87 12.46
CA ASP A 110 0.00 -3.38 13.82
C ASP A 110 -0.83 -2.43 14.71
N GLN A 111 -1.03 -1.18 14.29
CA GLN A 111 -1.86 -0.18 14.98
C GLN A 111 -3.02 0.35 14.13
N THR A 112 -3.39 -0.35 13.06
CA THR A 112 -4.38 0.15 12.10
C THR A 112 -5.59 -0.76 11.97
N THR A 113 -6.75 -0.14 11.77
CA THR A 113 -8.03 -0.84 11.58
C THR A 113 -8.15 -1.33 10.14
N LEU A 114 -7.61 -0.57 9.20
CA LEU A 114 -7.56 -0.88 7.78
C LEU A 114 -6.14 -0.67 7.28
N PHE A 115 -5.61 -1.69 6.64
CA PHE A 115 -4.33 -1.63 5.95
C PHE A 115 -4.52 -2.06 4.50
N GLY A 116 -4.08 -1.22 3.58
CA GLY A 116 -4.04 -1.49 2.16
C GLY A 116 -2.60 -1.47 1.67
N PHE A 117 -2.23 -2.43 0.83
CA PHE A 117 -0.95 -2.46 0.16
C PHE A 117 -1.16 -2.60 -1.34
N VAL A 118 -0.35 -1.89 -2.11
CA VAL A 118 -0.33 -1.97 -3.56
C VAL A 118 1.11 -2.16 -4.02
N ASP A 119 1.35 -3.26 -4.73
CA ASP A 119 2.56 -3.42 -5.52
C ASP A 119 2.45 -2.50 -6.74
N ALA A 120 3.29 -1.46 -6.76
CA ALA A 120 3.20 -0.41 -7.77
C ALA A 120 3.51 -0.94 -9.17
N GLN A 121 4.48 -1.86 -9.30
CA GLN A 121 4.88 -2.42 -10.58
C GLN A 121 3.78 -3.31 -11.16
N GLN A 122 3.18 -4.15 -10.32
CA GLN A 122 2.07 -4.99 -10.74
C GLN A 122 0.82 -4.16 -11.07
N ALA A 123 0.50 -3.15 -10.24
CA ALA A 123 -0.59 -2.23 -10.49
C ALA A 123 -0.40 -1.46 -11.80
N LEU A 124 0.80 -0.95 -12.08
CA LEU A 124 1.14 -0.28 -13.33
C LEU A 124 1.03 -1.22 -14.54
N LYS A 125 1.46 -2.47 -14.40
CA LYS A 125 1.33 -3.49 -15.46
C LYS A 125 -0.13 -3.76 -15.80
N ILE A 126 -1.01 -3.85 -14.80
CA ILE A 126 -2.46 -4.02 -15.00
C ILE A 126 -3.06 -2.76 -15.63
N ALA A 127 -2.77 -1.59 -15.07
CA ALA A 127 -3.28 -0.31 -15.55
C ALA A 127 -2.88 -0.06 -17.01
N ARG A 128 -1.61 -0.24 -17.38
CA ARG A 128 -1.12 -0.03 -18.77
C ARG A 128 -1.88 -0.86 -19.80
N LYS A 129 -2.30 -2.08 -19.46
CA LYS A 129 -3.05 -2.95 -20.38
C LYS A 129 -4.47 -2.44 -20.65
N GLN A 130 -5.10 -1.82 -19.65
CA GLN A 130 -6.54 -1.52 -19.67
C GLN A 130 -6.87 -0.04 -19.85
N LEU A 131 -5.91 0.84 -19.61
CA LEU A 131 -6.15 2.27 -19.74
C LEU A 131 -6.39 2.66 -21.21
N PRO A 132 -7.39 3.52 -21.49
CA PRO A 132 -7.59 4.10 -22.81
C PRO A 132 -6.39 4.97 -23.22
N ARG A 133 -6.20 5.18 -24.53
CA ARG A 133 -5.02 5.88 -25.08
C ARG A 133 -4.74 7.25 -24.43
N HIS A 134 -5.79 8.01 -24.08
CA HIS A 134 -5.65 9.30 -23.40
C HIS A 134 -5.06 9.15 -21.99
N ALA A 135 -5.58 8.22 -21.19
CA ALA A 135 -5.08 7.98 -19.84
C ALA A 135 -3.67 7.37 -19.83
N ARG A 136 -3.28 6.63 -20.88
CA ARG A 136 -1.89 6.19 -21.06
C ARG A 136 -0.92 7.35 -21.21
N ARG A 137 -1.29 8.41 -21.96
CA ARG A 137 -0.45 9.61 -22.10
C ARG A 137 -0.27 10.31 -20.76
N GLN A 138 -1.34 10.48 -19.99
CA GLN A 138 -1.28 11.05 -18.64
C GLN A 138 -0.41 10.21 -17.70
N LEU A 139 -0.52 8.88 -17.76
CA LEU A 139 0.33 7.97 -16.98
C LEU A 139 1.80 8.09 -17.35
N THR A 140 2.13 8.28 -18.64
CA THR A 140 3.52 8.53 -19.08
C THR A 140 4.05 9.85 -18.55
N THR A 141 3.23 10.91 -18.53
CA THR A 141 3.62 12.19 -17.91
C THR A 141 3.81 12.05 -16.40
N MET A 142 2.91 11.36 -15.69
CA MET A 142 3.07 11.10 -14.26
C MET A 142 4.29 10.21 -13.95
N GLN A 143 4.61 9.25 -14.82
CA GLN A 143 5.81 8.43 -14.72
C GLN A 143 7.07 9.30 -14.71
N ALA A 144 7.16 10.30 -15.59
CA ALA A 144 8.31 11.20 -15.64
C ALA A 144 8.43 12.11 -14.41
N LEU A 145 7.30 12.51 -13.81
CA LEU A 145 7.28 13.44 -12.67
C LEU A 145 7.49 12.76 -11.32
N LEU A 146 6.82 11.62 -11.10
CA LEU A 146 6.84 10.86 -9.85
C LEU A 146 7.87 9.73 -9.85
N ASP A 147 8.59 9.55 -10.96
CA ASP A 147 9.52 8.45 -11.19
C ASP A 147 8.91 7.09 -10.84
N LEU A 148 7.72 6.82 -11.41
CA LEU A 148 6.94 5.62 -11.11
C LEU A 148 7.63 4.31 -11.52
N ASN A 149 8.72 4.37 -12.28
CA ASN A 149 9.52 3.19 -12.61
C ASN A 149 10.33 2.69 -11.41
N HIS A 150 10.76 3.59 -10.53
CA HIS A 150 11.48 3.27 -9.30
C HIS A 150 10.54 3.14 -8.09
N LEU A 151 9.24 3.37 -8.26
CA LEU A 151 8.24 3.13 -7.22
C LEU A 151 8.08 1.61 -7.03
N ARG A 152 8.45 1.11 -5.86
CA ARG A 152 8.33 -0.29 -5.49
C ARG A 152 6.93 -0.63 -5.00
N GLY A 153 6.35 0.22 -4.17
CA GLY A 153 5.04 -0.03 -3.59
C GLY A 153 4.49 1.17 -2.82
N GLY A 154 3.22 1.05 -2.46
CA GLY A 154 2.56 2.01 -1.59
C GLY A 154 1.63 1.33 -0.60
N SER A 155 1.41 1.99 0.52
CA SER A 155 0.48 1.56 1.56
C SER A 155 -0.44 2.70 1.97
N VAL A 156 -1.64 2.31 2.38
CA VAL A 156 -2.61 3.16 3.07
C VAL A 156 -2.89 2.49 4.40
N ALA A 157 -2.81 3.27 5.46
CA ALA A 157 -3.14 2.82 6.80
C ALA A 157 -4.16 3.79 7.41
N PHE A 158 -5.23 3.28 7.98
CA PHE A 158 -6.25 4.06 8.65
C PHE A 158 -6.63 3.39 9.97
N GLY A 159 -6.67 4.14 11.06
CA GLY A 159 -6.93 3.58 12.38
C GLY A 159 -7.12 4.63 13.46
N VAL A 160 -7.24 4.16 14.69
CA VAL A 160 -7.20 5.00 15.88
C VAL A 160 -5.78 4.93 16.44
N MET A 161 -5.05 6.04 16.38
CA MET A 161 -3.69 6.20 16.90
C MET A 161 -3.76 7.19 18.05
N ASP A 162 -3.35 6.80 19.26
CA ASP A 162 -3.32 7.66 20.45
C ASP A 162 -4.63 8.46 20.68
N ASP A 163 -5.77 7.75 20.68
CA ASP A 163 -7.12 8.31 20.83
C ASP A 163 -7.58 9.30 19.74
N ALA A 164 -6.86 9.39 18.62
CA ALA A 164 -7.23 10.17 17.45
C ALA A 164 -7.38 9.29 16.20
N LEU A 165 -8.19 9.75 15.24
CA LEU A 165 -8.22 9.12 13.91
C LEU A 165 -6.93 9.47 13.16
N GLY A 166 -6.16 8.44 12.83
CA GLY A 166 -4.92 8.51 12.09
C GLY A 166 -5.08 8.02 10.65
N PHE A 167 -4.36 8.65 9.74
CA PHE A 167 -4.22 8.24 8.36
C PHE A 167 -2.75 8.33 7.95
N GLU A 168 -2.22 7.24 7.40
CA GLU A 168 -0.84 7.13 6.98
C GLU A 168 -0.76 6.68 5.51
N LEU A 169 0.10 7.36 4.75
CA LEU A 169 0.47 7.01 3.39
C LEU A 169 1.94 6.64 3.36
N GLY A 170 2.24 5.37 3.05
CA GLY A 170 3.59 4.91 2.79
C GLY A 170 3.87 4.80 1.30
N VAL A 171 5.04 5.22 0.87
CA VAL A 171 5.56 4.96 -0.48
C VAL A 171 7.01 4.50 -0.38
N SER A 172 7.37 3.48 -1.17
CA SER A 172 8.71 2.91 -1.19
C SER A 172 9.30 3.04 -2.60
N PHE A 173 10.54 3.53 -2.69
CA PHE A 173 11.28 3.71 -3.94
C PHE A 173 12.60 2.93 -3.93
N ASP A 174 13.16 2.61 -5.09
CA ASP A 174 14.54 2.15 -5.24
C ASP A 174 15.56 3.24 -4.84
N GLN A 175 16.79 2.84 -4.51
CA GLN A 175 17.84 3.75 -4.02
C GLN A 175 18.26 4.82 -5.06
N GLU A 176 18.10 4.55 -6.35
CA GLU A 176 18.48 5.44 -7.46
C GLU A 176 17.26 6.12 -8.12
N HIS A 177 16.37 6.71 -7.31
CA HIS A 177 15.18 7.39 -7.83
C HIS A 177 15.41 8.90 -8.06
N ASN A 178 14.88 9.43 -9.16
CA ASN A 178 14.91 10.84 -9.55
C ASN A 178 13.52 11.48 -9.43
N ASN A 179 12.86 11.28 -8.29
CA ASN A 179 11.52 11.83 -8.07
C ASN A 179 11.59 13.35 -7.86
N LEU A 180 11.27 14.10 -8.92
CA LEU A 180 11.29 15.57 -8.93
C LEU A 180 10.33 16.16 -7.89
N ILE A 181 9.18 15.53 -7.67
CA ILE A 181 8.21 15.96 -6.66
C ILE A 181 8.77 15.75 -5.24
N TYR A 182 9.43 14.63 -4.97
CA TYR A 182 10.08 14.41 -3.68
C TYR A 182 11.16 15.47 -3.37
N ASN A 183 11.90 15.90 -4.39
CA ASN A 183 12.89 16.96 -4.24
C ASN A 183 12.27 18.37 -4.11
N LEU A 184 11.11 18.61 -4.74
CA LEU A 184 10.37 19.88 -4.63
C LEU A 184 9.63 20.05 -3.29
N ILE A 185 9.27 18.96 -2.62
CA ILE A 185 8.52 19.01 -1.34
C ILE A 185 9.44 18.82 -0.11
N ARG A 186 10.75 19.08 -0.23
CA ARG A 186 11.62 19.24 0.94
C ARG A 186 11.36 20.60 1.61
N THR A 187 10.18 20.76 2.20
CA THR A 187 9.89 21.92 3.05
C THR A 187 10.50 21.73 4.45
N PRO A 188 10.90 22.81 5.13
CA PRO A 188 11.34 22.75 6.51
C PRO A 188 10.27 22.10 7.40
N PRO A 189 10.65 21.38 8.48
CA PRO A 189 9.70 20.80 9.40
C PRO A 189 8.82 21.89 10.03
N LEU A 190 7.55 21.57 10.26
CA LEU A 190 6.66 22.44 11.03
C LEU A 190 7.10 22.40 12.49
N THR A 191 7.29 23.58 13.08
CA THR A 191 7.67 23.72 14.49
C THR A 191 6.49 24.24 15.29
N GLY A 192 6.54 24.13 16.63
CA GLY A 192 5.53 24.78 17.49
C GLY A 192 5.37 26.28 17.22
N LYS A 193 6.43 26.95 16.73
CA LYS A 193 6.39 28.36 16.31
C LYS A 193 5.54 28.57 15.04
N SER A 194 5.48 27.58 14.14
CA SER A 194 4.63 27.63 12.94
C SER A 194 3.15 27.70 13.29
N PHE A 195 2.74 27.12 14.44
CA PHE A 195 1.37 27.16 14.92
C PHE A 195 1.02 28.42 15.72
N ALA A 196 2.01 29.24 16.12
CA ALA A 196 1.75 30.53 16.77
C ALA A 196 1.04 31.52 15.83
N ALA A 197 1.11 31.30 14.52
CA ALA A 197 0.39 32.06 13.51
C ALA A 197 -1.09 31.62 13.34
N VAL A 198 -1.50 30.51 13.96
CA VAL A 198 -2.88 30.00 13.86
C VAL A 198 -3.77 30.71 14.89
N PRO A 199 -4.90 31.32 14.49
CA PRO A 199 -5.83 31.94 15.44
C PRO A 199 -6.41 30.94 16.44
N LYS A 200 -6.56 31.36 17.70
CA LYS A 200 -7.12 30.54 18.79
C LYS A 200 -8.56 30.03 18.56
N GLY A 201 -9.26 30.58 17.56
CA GLY A 201 -10.62 30.18 17.18
C GLY A 201 -10.71 29.30 15.92
N ALA A 202 -9.59 28.77 15.42
CA ALA A 202 -9.60 27.90 14.25
C ALA A 202 -10.35 26.59 14.55
N ALA A 203 -11.41 26.29 13.77
CA ALA A 203 -12.18 25.06 13.89
C ALA A 203 -11.41 23.82 13.41
N ALA A 204 -10.42 24.02 12.53
CA ALA A 204 -9.50 22.99 12.05
C ALA A 204 -8.21 23.63 11.53
N VAL A 205 -7.10 22.89 11.60
CA VAL A 205 -5.79 23.28 11.03
C VAL A 205 -5.30 22.11 10.21
N VAL A 206 -5.00 22.36 8.93
CA VAL A 206 -4.31 21.39 8.07
C VAL A 206 -2.90 21.91 7.87
N ALA A 207 -1.92 21.14 8.30
CA ALA A 207 -0.51 21.51 8.22
C ALA A 207 0.28 20.37 7.60
N PHE A 208 1.16 20.70 6.66
CA PHE A 208 2.00 19.74 5.96
C PHE A 208 3.46 19.96 6.37
N GLY A 209 4.04 18.99 7.08
CA GLY A 209 5.45 18.95 7.43
C GLY A 209 6.01 17.61 7.00
N MET A 210 7.04 17.61 6.16
CA MET A 210 7.49 16.38 5.47
C MET A 210 8.94 15.98 5.79
N ASN A 211 9.51 16.55 6.84
CA ASN A 211 10.81 16.15 7.40
C ASN A 211 10.67 15.79 8.89
N PRO A 212 11.44 14.81 9.40
CA PRO A 212 11.39 14.45 10.80
C PRO A 212 11.85 15.62 11.68
N THR A 213 11.06 15.93 12.70
CA THR A 213 11.42 16.83 13.80
C THR A 213 12.35 16.11 14.77
N GLY A 214 13.60 15.87 14.35
CA GLY A 214 14.69 15.57 15.29
C GLY A 214 15.36 16.86 15.75
N SER A 215 16.13 16.80 16.83
CA SER A 215 17.06 17.88 17.17
C SER A 215 18.00 18.16 15.98
N GLU A 216 18.47 19.39 15.79
CA GLU A 216 19.39 19.75 14.68
C GLU A 216 20.58 18.79 14.59
N GLN A 217 21.04 18.28 15.73
CA GLN A 217 22.11 17.27 15.84
C GLN A 217 21.69 15.89 15.30
N GLU A 218 20.49 15.39 15.61
CA GLU A 218 19.99 14.10 15.08
C GLU A 218 19.66 14.17 13.59
N VAL A 219 19.21 15.34 13.11
CA VAL A 219 18.98 15.61 11.69
C VAL A 219 20.31 15.69 10.94
N MET A 220 21.33 16.34 11.51
CA MET A 220 22.70 16.36 10.96
C MET A 220 23.34 14.97 10.96
N GLU A 221 23.26 14.20 12.05
CA GLU A 221 23.85 12.85 12.13
C GLU A 221 23.23 11.90 11.09
N ARG A 222 21.90 11.97 10.90
CA ARG A 222 21.20 11.17 9.87
C ARG A 222 21.48 11.67 8.46
N ALA A 223 21.69 12.98 8.28
CA ALA A 223 22.05 13.57 7.00
C ALA A 223 23.50 13.23 6.61
N GLU A 224 24.44 13.26 7.55
CA GLU A 224 25.85 12.87 7.35
C GLU A 224 25.99 11.37 7.12
N ALA A 225 25.26 10.54 7.88
CA ALA A 225 25.21 9.09 7.65
C ALA A 225 24.64 8.73 6.27
N ARG A 226 23.71 9.52 5.71
CA ARG A 226 23.18 9.35 4.34
C ARG A 226 24.06 10.00 3.27
N ALA A 227 24.69 11.15 3.54
CA ALA A 227 25.57 11.84 2.59
C ALA A 227 26.87 11.06 2.33
N ASN A 228 27.34 10.27 3.29
CA ASN A 228 28.44 9.33 3.09
C ASN A 228 28.04 8.08 2.27
N ALA A 229 26.74 7.80 2.11
CA ALA A 229 26.23 6.68 1.30
C ALA A 229 25.76 7.09 -0.10
N LEU A 230 25.41 8.35 -0.31
CA LEU A 230 24.97 8.90 -1.59
C LEU A 230 25.56 10.30 -1.76
N ARG A 231 26.35 10.54 -2.83
CA ARG A 231 26.75 11.89 -3.23
C ARG A 231 25.48 12.71 -3.48
N PRO A 232 25.16 13.73 -2.65
CA PRO A 232 23.97 14.52 -2.88
C PRO A 232 24.30 15.57 -3.93
N ILE A 233 23.82 15.38 -5.16
CA ILE A 233 23.58 16.53 -6.04
C ILE A 233 22.38 17.25 -5.43
N THR A 234 22.67 18.30 -4.67
CA THR A 234 21.62 19.18 -4.14
C THR A 234 21.16 20.10 -5.26
N GLY A 235 19.88 20.49 -5.25
CA GLY A 235 19.32 21.46 -6.20
C GLY A 235 19.98 22.86 -6.16
N MET A 236 21.01 23.06 -5.34
CA MET A 236 21.89 24.24 -5.42
C MET A 236 22.87 24.19 -6.61
N ASP A 237 23.12 23.02 -7.22
CA ASP A 237 24.04 22.93 -8.37
C ASP A 237 23.37 23.20 -9.72
N ILE A 238 22.04 23.14 -9.82
CA ILE A 238 21.30 23.46 -11.05
C ILE A 238 21.06 24.99 -11.19
N GLY A 239 21.16 25.74 -10.09
CA GLY A 239 21.01 27.20 -10.10
C GLY A 239 22.26 27.96 -10.55
N ARG A 240 23.45 27.36 -10.49
CA ARG A 240 24.70 28.11 -10.75
C ARG A 240 24.96 28.38 -12.25
N GLU A 241 24.34 27.62 -13.16
CA GLU A 241 24.50 27.83 -14.61
C GLU A 241 23.33 28.59 -15.28
N ILE A 242 22.21 28.83 -14.56
CA ILE A 242 21.04 29.56 -15.11
C ILE A 242 20.98 31.01 -14.58
N PHE A 243 21.61 31.33 -13.45
CA PHE A 243 21.60 32.67 -12.86
C PHE A 243 22.87 33.50 -13.11
N SER A 244 23.80 33.06 -13.98
CA SER A 244 24.98 33.86 -14.36
C SER A 244 24.72 34.89 -15.46
N ASN A 245 23.46 35.17 -15.83
CA ASN A 245 23.11 36.07 -16.93
C ASN A 245 22.08 37.17 -16.58
N ILE A 246 22.00 37.55 -15.31
CA ILE A 246 21.28 38.76 -14.91
C ILE A 246 22.28 39.70 -14.25
N GLU A 247 22.90 40.56 -15.07
CA GLU A 247 23.48 41.81 -14.60
C GLU A 247 22.33 42.76 -14.27
N GLU A 248 22.26 43.23 -13.03
CA GLU A 248 21.46 44.39 -12.69
C GLU A 248 22.34 45.63 -12.86
N ILE A 249 22.03 46.42 -13.89
CA ILE A 249 22.57 47.76 -14.11
C ILE A 249 21.96 48.69 -13.05
N CYS A 250 22.79 49.20 -12.15
CA CYS A 250 22.63 50.50 -11.49
C CYS A 250 24.02 51.10 -11.26
#